data_AF-A0A927ZEX3-F1
#
_entry.id   AF-A0A927ZEX3-F1
#
_cell.length_a   1.000
_cell.length_b   1.000
_cell.length_c   1.000
_cell.angle_alpha   90.00
_cell.angle_beta   90.00
_cell.angle_gamma   90.00
#
_symmetry.space_group_name_H-M   'P 1'
#
loop_
_entity.id
_entity.type
_entity.pdbx_description
1 polymer ?
#
loop_
_entity_poly.entity_id
_entity_poly.type
_entity_poly.pdbx_seq_one_letter_code
_entity_poly.pdbx_strand_id
1 'polypeptide(L)' 'YAEIRAYVLEHTGMKVSSLYIAQIKRKYGIDIGIAYNKPEKNKNRVPICPKEKELAIMDALKAFRMLTEDTEYMEAVT' A
#
# COMPACT_ATOMS: atom_id res chain seq x y z
N TYR A 1 -9.39 -5.17 -2.20
CA TYR A 1 -7.99 -5.60 -2.46
C TYR A 1 -7.79 -6.18 -3.86
N ALA A 2 -8.76 -6.92 -4.42
CA ALA A 2 -8.66 -7.42 -5.80
C ALA A 2 -8.73 -6.28 -6.82
N GLU A 3 -9.64 -5.33 -6.61
CA GLU A 3 -9.83 -4.16 -7.49
C GLU A 3 -8.57 -3.28 -7.58
N ILE A 4 -7.94 -2.98 -6.44
CA ILE A 4 -6.66 -2.24 -6.41
C ILE A 4 -5.58 -3.00 -7.19
N ARG A 5 -5.55 -4.33 -7.12
CA ARG A 5 -4.58 -5.14 -7.87
C ARG A 5 -4.85 -5.12 -9.37
N ALA A 6 -6.12 -5.19 -9.76
CA ALA A 6 -6.53 -5.09 -11.16
C ALA A 6 -6.16 -3.71 -11.73
N TYR A 7 -6.55 -2.64 -11.03
CA TYR A 7 -6.23 -1.26 -11.43
C TYR A 7 -4.72 -1.06 -11.63
N VAL A 8 -3.90 -1.48 -10.65
CA VAL A 8 -2.45 -1.36 -10.77
C VAL A 8 -1.92 -2.15 -11.98
N LEU A 9 -2.42 -3.35 -12.23
CA LEU A 9 -2.02 -4.16 -13.38
C LEU A 9 -2.43 -3.53 -14.71
N GLU A 10 -3.64 -2.98 -14.81
CA GLU A 10 -4.17 -2.37 -16.03
C GLU A 10 -3.47 -1.04 -16.36
N HIS A 11 -3.15 -0.23 -15.34
CA HIS A 11 -2.54 1.09 -15.54
C HIS A 11 -1.01 1.06 -15.64
N THR A 12 -0.35 0.11 -14.97
CA THR A 12 1.13 0.08 -14.89
C THR A 12 1.75 -1.20 -15.43
N GLY A 13 0.97 -2.24 -15.71
CA GLY A 13 1.47 -3.57 -16.06
C GLY A 13 2.11 -4.32 -14.88
N MET A 14 2.15 -3.75 -13.68
CA MET A 14 2.83 -4.34 -12.53
C MET A 14 1.91 -5.20 -11.66
N LYS A 15 2.46 -6.32 -11.16
CA LYS A 15 1.79 -7.14 -10.13
C LYS A 15 2.20 -6.68 -8.73
N VAL A 16 1.19 -6.32 -7.92
CA VAL A 16 1.35 -5.94 -6.51
C VAL A 16 0.74 -6.98 -5.58
N SER A 17 1.39 -7.18 -4.43
CA SER A 17 0.93 -8.09 -3.37
C SER A 17 -0.12 -7.40 -2.48
N SER A 18 -1.04 -8.18 -1.90
CA SER A 18 -1.92 -7.70 -0.82
C SER A 18 -1.15 -7.07 0.34
N LEU A 19 0.04 -7.61 0.65
CA LEU A 19 0.90 -7.11 1.72
C LEU A 19 1.29 -5.65 1.48
N TYR A 20 1.69 -5.32 0.26
CA TYR A 20 2.07 -3.96 -0.12
C TYR A 20 0.89 -3.00 -0.04
N ILE A 21 -0.30 -3.43 -0.50
CA ILE A 21 -1.51 -2.60 -0.38
C ILE A 21 -1.83 -2.33 1.08
N ALA A 22 -1.72 -3.36 1.94
CA ALA A 22 -1.95 -3.19 3.38
C ALA A 22 -0.90 -2.27 4.04
N GLN A 23 0.37 -2.37 3.66
CA GLN A 23 1.42 -1.47 4.16
C GLN A 23 1.13 -0.01 3.80
N ILE A 24 0.72 0.27 2.55
CA ILE A 24 0.42 1.63 2.11
C ILE A 24 -0.84 2.17 2.76
N LYS A 25 -1.90 1.36 2.86
CA LYS A 25 -3.09 1.74 3.64
C LYS A 25 -2.74 2.09 5.08
N ARG A 26 -1.83 1.34 5.71
CA ARG A 26 -1.35 1.61 7.08
C ARG A 26 -0.58 2.92 7.15
N LYS A 27 0.31 3.14 6.17
CA LYS A 27 1.15 4.34 6.05
C LYS A 27 0.32 5.61 5.99
N TYR A 28 -0.80 5.57 5.28
CA TYR A 28 -1.70 6.71 5.09
C TYR A 28 -2.95 6.70 5.99
N GLY A 29 -3.04 5.80 6.97
CA GLY A 29 -4.16 5.75 7.91
C GLY A 29 -5.51 5.37 7.29
N ILE A 30 -5.51 4.71 6.12
CA ILE A 30 -6.71 4.26 5.41
C ILE A 30 -7.21 2.96 6.07
N ASP A 31 -7.88 3.15 7.20
CA ASP A 31 -8.63 2.20 8.02
C ASP A 31 -8.22 0.72 7.85
N ILE A 32 -7.26 0.30 8.68
CA ILE A 32 -6.99 -1.12 8.89
C ILE A 32 -7.64 -1.44 10.23
N GLY A 33 -8.87 -1.96 10.16
CA GLY A 33 -9.59 -2.49 11.32
C GLY A 33 -8.65 -3.28 12.24
N ILE A 34 -8.89 -3.18 13.55
CA ILE A 34 -8.01 -3.61 14.64
C ILE A 34 -7.16 -4.81 14.24
N ALA A 35 -5.86 -4.58 14.04
CA ALA A 35 -4.92 -5.63 13.69
C ALA A 35 -4.82 -6.62 14.87
N TYR A 36 -5.63 -7.67 14.86
CA TYR A 36 -5.65 -8.72 15.89
C TYR A 36 -4.32 -9.49 15.99
N ASN A 37 -3.46 -9.36 14.98
CA ASN A 37 -2.10 -9.90 15.02
C ASN A 37 -1.18 -8.94 15.80
N LYS A 38 -1.05 -9.18 17.11
CA LYS A 38 0.13 -8.71 17.85
C LYS A 38 1.36 -9.21 17.08
N PRO A 39 2.33 -8.36 16.69
CA PRO A 39 3.52 -8.83 16.04
C PRO A 39 4.29 -9.71 17.04
N GLU A 40 4.26 -11.03 16.85
CA GLU A 40 5.22 -11.92 17.48
C GLU A 40 6.62 -11.43 17.10
N LYS A 41 7.51 -11.42 18.10
CA LYS A 41 8.88 -10.85 18.08
C LYS A 41 9.85 -11.46 17.05
N ASN A 42 9.36 -12.15 16.03
CA ASN A 42 10.20 -12.60 14.91
C ASN A 42 10.40 -11.43 13.94
N LYS A 43 11.55 -10.77 14.07
CA LYS A 43 12.15 -9.81 13.14
C LYS A 43 12.47 -10.45 11.77
N ASN A 44 11.57 -11.25 11.21
CA ASN A 44 11.68 -11.60 9.80
C ASN A 44 11.47 -10.29 9.04
N ARG A 45 12.54 -9.80 8.39
CA ARG A 45 12.55 -8.59 7.56
C ARG A 45 11.29 -8.57 6.69
N VAL A 46 10.29 -7.79 7.10
CA VAL A 46 9.11 -7.59 6.27
C VAL A 46 9.62 -6.91 5.00
N PRO A 47 9.35 -7.46 3.81
CA PRO A 47 9.83 -6.86 2.58
C PRO A 47 9.27 -5.44 2.46
N ILE A 48 10.18 -4.49 2.24
CA ILE A 48 9.84 -3.09 1.98
C ILE A 48 9.32 -3.03 0.54
N CYS A 49 8.16 -2.40 0.36
CA CYS A 49 7.62 -2.20 -0.98
C CYS A 49 8.55 -1.27 -1.77
N PRO A 50 8.97 -1.63 -3.00
CA PRO A 50 9.76 -0.72 -3.82
C PRO A 50 8.93 0.51 -4.22
N LYS A 51 9.58 1.67 -4.33
CA LYS A 51 8.96 2.98 -4.59
C LYS A 51 8.01 2.97 -5.79
N GLU A 52 8.37 2.30 -6.88
CA GLU A 52 7.52 2.17 -8.08
C GLU A 52 6.16 1.52 -7.78
N LYS A 53 6.16 0.49 -6.94
CA LYS A 53 4.94 -0.20 -6.52
C LYS A 53 4.14 0.61 -5.51
N GLU A 54 4.82 1.35 -4.62
CA GLU A 54 4.14 2.28 -3.72
C GLU A 54 3.36 3.35 -4.50
N LEU A 55 4.00 3.96 -5.49
CA LEU A 55 3.38 4.97 -6.34
C LEU A 55 2.19 4.42 -7.12
N ALA A 56 2.32 3.21 -7.68
CA ALA A 56 1.20 2.57 -8.39
C ALA A 56 0.01 2.27 -7.46
N ILE A 57 0.28 1.78 -6.24
CA ILE A 57 -0.76 1.53 -5.24
C ILE A 57 -1.38 2.85 -4.78
N MET A 58 -0.58 3.91 -4.60
CA MET A 58 -1.04 5.23 -4.20
C MET A 58 -1.95 5.85 -5.26
N ASP A 59 -1.60 5.74 -6.54
CA ASP A 59 -2.43 6.17 -7.67
C ASP A 59 -3.78 5.43 -7.67
N ALA A 60 -3.75 4.11 -7.50
CA ALA A 60 -4.96 3.32 -7.36
C ALA A 60 -5.82 3.81 -6.17
N LEU A 61 -5.22 4.04 -5.01
CA LEU A 61 -5.94 4.53 -3.83
C LEU A 61 -6.55 5.93 -4.05
N LYS A 62 -5.90 6.81 -4.81
CA LYS A 62 -6.47 8.09 -5.24
C LYS A 62 -7.66 7.88 -6.19
N ALA A 63 -7.54 6.99 -7.17
CA ALA A 63 -8.63 6.66 -8.10
C ALA A 63 -9.87 6.09 -7.38
N PHE A 64 -9.67 5.29 -6.33
CA PHE A 64 -10.75 4.78 -5.48
C PHE A 64 -11.24 5.80 -4.43
N ARG A 65 -10.79 7.06 -4.48
CA ARG A 65 -11.10 8.12 -3.49
C ARG A 65 -10.80 7.73 -2.05
N MET A 66 -9.83 6.83 -1.85
CA MET A 66 -9.31 6.45 -0.54
C MET A 66 -8.23 7.42 -0.05
N LEU A 67 -7.55 8.10 -0.98
CA LEU A 67 -6.59 9.17 -0.73
C LEU A 67 -7.06 10.45 -1.42
N THR A 68 -6.67 11.60 -0.88
CA THR A 68 -6.85 12.88 -1.57
C THR A 68 -5.84 13.00 -2.71
N GLU A 69 -6.22 13.69 -3.79
CA GLU A 69 -5.32 13.91 -4.94
C GLU A 69 -4.05 14.68 -4.53
N ASP A 70 -4.20 15.56 -3.55
CA ASP A 70 -3.14 16.35 -2.91
C ASP A 70 -2.22 15.53 -1.99
N THR A 71 -2.56 14.26 -1.69
CA THR A 71 -1.66 13.42 -0.88
C THR A 71 -0.33 13.28 -1.60
N GLU A 72 0.72 13.85 -1.03
CA GLU A 72 2.09 13.74 -1.53
C GLU A 72 2.74 12.41 -1.11
N TYR A 73 3.70 11.96 -1.91
CA TYR A 73 4.47 10.76 -1.58
C TYR A 73 5.31 11.04 -0.32
N MET A 74 4.97 10.38 0.78
CA MET A 74 5.79 10.43 1.99
C MET A 74 6.94 9.43 1.82
N GLU A 75 8.15 9.91 1.55
CA GLU A 75 9.31 9.04 1.55
C GLU A 75 9.49 8.49 2.97
N ALA A 76 9.49 7.17 3.12
CA ALA A 76 9.70 6.57 4.42
C ALA A 76 11.11 6.97 4.89
N VAL A 77 11.19 7.82 5.92
CA VAL A 77 12.45 8.17 6.57
C VAL A 77 13.09 6.86 7.03
N THR A 78 14.17 6.47 6.36
CA THR A 78 14.98 5.27 6.63
C THR A 78 15.48 5.21 8.06
#